data_AF-A0A2M7TW26-F1
#
_entry.id   AF-A0A2M7TW26-F1
#
_cell.length_a   1.000
_cell.length_b   1.000
_cell.length_c   1.000
_cell.angle_alpha   90.00
_cell.angle_beta   90.00
_cell.angle_gamma   90.00
#
_symmetry.space_group_name_H-M   'P 1'
#
loop_
_entity.id
_entity.type
_entity.pdbx_description
1 polymer ?
#
loop_
_entity_poly.entity_id
_entity_poly.type
_entity_poly.pdbx_seq_one_letter_code
_entity_poly.pdbx_strand_id
1 'polypeptide(L)' 'RIDFYVGHTYAPGGYLWVFPKGDGKANIGLGVVGTEAKHYKAIDLLN' A
#
# COMPACT_ATOMS: atom_id res chain seq x y z
N ARG A 1 -15.35 1.28 -7.14
CA ARG A 1 -14.53 2.48 -6.85
C ARG A 1 -13.10 2.03 -6.66
N ILE A 2 -12.14 2.72 -7.24
CA ILE A 2 -10.71 2.45 -7.02
C ILE A 2 -10.22 3.46 -5.99
N ASP A 3 -9.45 3.02 -5.01
CA ASP A 3 -8.90 3.90 -3.98
C ASP A 3 -7.37 3.86 -4.01
N PHE A 4 -6.79 5.05 -3.88
CA PHE A 4 -5.35 5.26 -3.75
C PHE A 4 -5.10 6.12 -2.52
N TYR A 5 -4.13 5.72 -1.72
CA TYR A 5 -3.67 6.46 -0.56
C TYR A 5 -2.20 6.80 -0.80
N VAL A 6 -1.90 8.09 -0.90
CA VAL A 6 -0.56 8.59 -1.20
C VAL A 6 -0.01 9.29 0.04
N GLY A 7 1.30 9.14 0.27
CA GLY A 7 2.00 9.77 1.38
C GLY A 7 2.40 8.79 2.47
N HIS A 8 2.93 9.31 3.57
CA HIS A 8 3.75 8.52 4.49
C HIS A 8 2.96 7.69 5.52
N THR A 9 1.65 7.88 5.64
CA THR A 9 0.84 7.24 6.69
C THR A 9 0.74 5.73 6.53
N TYR A 10 0.54 5.25 5.30
CA TYR A 10 0.33 3.83 5.01
C TYR A 10 1.45 3.23 4.15
N ALA A 11 2.13 4.06 3.36
CA ALA A 11 3.20 3.64 2.48
C ALA A 11 4.31 4.70 2.51
N PRO A 12 5.31 4.60 3.42
CA PRO A 12 6.37 5.59 3.57
C PRO A 12 6.99 6.04 2.23
N GLY A 13 6.79 7.31 1.88
CA GLY A 13 7.24 7.92 0.62
C GLY A 13 6.58 7.40 -0.66
N GLY A 14 5.59 6.52 -0.56
CA GLY A 14 4.97 5.83 -1.68
C GLY A 14 3.45 5.90 -1.66
N TYR A 15 2.82 4.80 -2.03
CA TYR A 15 1.37 4.72 -2.21
C TYR A 15 0.82 3.31 -1.95
N LEU A 16 -0.43 3.27 -1.48
CA LEU A 16 -1.24 2.07 -1.33
C LEU A 16 -2.38 2.12 -2.35
N TRP A 17 -2.72 0.97 -2.94
CA TRP A 17 -3.85 0.84 -3.86
C TRP A 17 -4.85 -0.22 -3.38
N VAL A 18 -6.12 0.02 -3.74
CA VAL A 18 -7.20 -0.95 -3.58
C VAL A 18 -7.95 -1.05 -4.90
N PHE A 19 -7.84 -2.21 -5.55
CA PHE A 19 -8.57 -2.54 -6.78
C PHE A 19 -9.63 -3.60 -6.50
N PRO A 20 -10.92 -3.22 -6.38
CA PRO A 20 -11.99 -4.20 -6.21
C PRO A 20 -12.07 -5.16 -7.39
N LYS A 21 -12.25 -6.44 -7.10
CA LYS A 21 -12.43 -7.50 -8.10
C LYS A 21 -13.84 -8.08 -8.14
N GLY A 22 -14.73 -7.63 -7.24
CA GLY A 22 -16.06 -8.22 -7.02
C GLY A 22 -16.04 -9.27 -5.92
N ASP A 23 -17.20 -9.77 -5.53
CA ASP A 23 -17.39 -10.84 -4.53
C ASP A 23 -16.72 -10.59 -3.17
N GLY A 24 -16.70 -9.33 -2.73
CA GLY A 24 -16.00 -8.94 -1.48
C GLY A 24 -14.47 -9.08 -1.56
N LYS A 25 -13.90 -9.23 -2.76
CA LYS A 25 -12.46 -9.37 -3.00
C LYS A 25 -11.88 -8.08 -3.60
N ALA A 26 -10.62 -7.83 -3.26
CA ALA A 26 -9.82 -6.78 -3.85
C ALA A 26 -8.37 -7.25 -4.05
N ASN A 27 -7.68 -6.68 -5.03
CA ASN A 27 -6.23 -6.66 -5.01
C ASN A 27 -5.79 -5.43 -4.23
N ILE A 28 -5.07 -5.67 -3.14
CA ILE A 28 -4.53 -4.65 -2.26
C ILE A 28 -3.02 -4.81 -2.29
N GLY A 29 -2.33 -3.69 -2.39
CA GLY A 29 -0.88 -3.66 -2.29
C GLY A 29 -0.40 -2.26 -2.03
N LEU A 30 0.89 -2.16 -1.74
CA LEU A 30 1.56 -0.88 -1.52
C LEU A 30 2.98 -0.92 -2.05
N GLY A 31 3.44 0.24 -2.49
CA GLY A 31 4.82 0.49 -2.85
C GLY A 31 5.41 1.51 -1.87
N VAL A 32 6.62 1.25 -1.38
CA VAL A 32 7.35 2.15 -0.47
C VAL A 32 8.69 2.56 -1.06
N VAL A 33 9.17 3.72 -0.62
CA VAL A 33 10.52 4.17 -0.94
C VAL A 33 11.47 3.55 0.08
N GLY A 34 12.48 2.84 -0.40
CA GLY A 34 13.41 2.09 0.48
C GLY A 34 14.11 2.96 1.53
N THR A 35 14.51 4.19 1.16
CA THR A 35 15.14 5.13 2.10
C THR A 35 14.20 5.63 3.19
N GLU A 36 12.88 5.64 2.94
CA GLU A 36 11.85 6.09 3.88
C GLU A 36 11.33 4.94 4.74
N ALA A 37 11.21 3.74 4.16
CA ALA A 37 10.75 2.54 4.86
C ALA A 37 11.75 2.00 5.88
N LYS A 38 13.02 2.41 5.79
CA LYS A 38 14.12 2.08 6.72
C LYS A 38 14.28 0.57 6.92
N HIS A 39 13.69 0.04 7.99
CA HIS A 39 13.82 -1.36 8.40
C HIS A 39 12.59 -2.22 8.04
N TYR A 40 11.53 -1.60 7.52
CA TYR A 40 10.31 -2.31 7.13
C TYR A 40 10.37 -2.72 5.67
N LYS A 41 10.05 -3.99 5.38
CA LYS A 41 9.74 -4.43 4.02
C LYS A 41 8.32 -4.00 3.69
N ALA A 42 8.02 -3.83 2.40
CA ALA A 42 6.68 -3.48 1.95
C ALA A 42 5.59 -4.45 2.48
N ILE A 43 5.93 -5.74 2.58
CA ILE A 43 5.01 -6.75 3.09
C ILE A 43 4.70 -6.60 4.58
N ASP A 44 5.62 -6.04 5.37
CA ASP A 44 5.42 -5.83 6.82
C ASP A 44 4.37 -4.74 7.10
N LEU A 45 3.98 -3.98 6.07
CA LEU A 45 3.00 -2.90 6.13
C LEU A 45 1.62 -3.33 5.59
N LEU A 46 1.51 -4.55 5.05
CA LEU A 46 0.26 -5.18 4.64
C LEU A 46 -0.17 -6.14 5.76
N ASN A 47 -0.90 -5.63 6.75
CA ASN A 47 -1.48 -6.41 7.85
C ASN A 47 -2.86 -6.98 7.48
#